data_AF-A0A9Q1RNS1-F1
#
_entry.id   AF-A0A9Q1RNS1-F1
#
_cell.length_a   1.000
_cell.length_b   1.000
_cell.length_c   1.000
_cell.angle_alpha   90.00
_cell.angle_beta   90.00
_cell.angle_gamma   90.00
#
_symmetry.space_group_name_H-M   'P 1'
#
loop_
_entity.id
_entity.type
_entity.pdbx_description
1 polymer ?
#
loop_
_entity_poly.entity_id
_entity_poly.type
_entity_poly.pdbx_seq_one_letter_code
_entity_poly.pdbx_strand_id
1 'polypeptide(L)'
;MDNTGFHRPSAFAHSNPRGLDTRDNKERSGARGGGGAGSSGKDKMDALGRLLTRILRHMASELNLNMRNDGYVKVQDLLKLNLKTFANVPLKSHTVDDVKEAVRKDNKQRFGLLEENGELLIRANQGHTVKIVETESLLKPILSADEVPVCVHGTYKKNLESILEHGLKRMKRLHVHFSCGLPTDGEVISGMRRDVNVLIFLDVRKALEDGMKLYISENRVILTEGFDGAVPVKYLQKIESWPDRKPLSL
;
A
#
# COMPACT_ATOMS: atom_id res chain seq x y z
N MET A 1 -65.25 -17.73 24.41
CA MET A 1 -66.03 -18.94 24.73
C MET A 1 -66.07 -19.77 23.45
N ASP A 2 -65.55 -20.99 23.59
CA ASP A 2 -65.61 -22.21 22.77
C ASP A 2 -64.94 -22.24 21.37
N ASN A 3 -63.83 -22.99 21.16
CA ASN A 3 -63.58 -24.46 21.03
C ASN A 3 -63.82 -24.92 19.56
N THR A 4 -62.97 -25.67 18.84
CA THR A 4 -62.08 -26.81 19.18
C THR A 4 -60.94 -26.98 18.16
N GLY A 5 -59.79 -27.49 18.62
CA GLY A 5 -58.65 -27.94 17.81
C GLY A 5 -58.54 -29.47 17.70
N PHE A 6 -57.74 -29.95 16.75
CA PHE A 6 -57.44 -31.37 16.52
C PHE A 6 -55.95 -31.71 16.73
N HIS A 7 -55.70 -32.52 17.77
CA HIS A 7 -54.84 -33.71 17.91
C HIS A 7 -53.40 -33.80 17.31
N ARG A 8 -52.46 -34.06 18.24
CA ARG A 8 -51.13 -34.73 18.13
C ARG A 8 -51.29 -36.27 18.41
N PRO A 9 -50.24 -37.11 18.61
CA PRO A 9 -48.89 -37.27 18.01
C PRO A 9 -48.57 -38.76 17.66
N SER A 10 -47.37 -39.08 17.17
CA SER A 10 -46.70 -40.36 17.51
C SER A 10 -45.17 -40.31 17.35
N ALA A 11 -44.50 -40.93 18.32
CA ALA A 11 -43.07 -41.18 18.41
C ALA A 11 -42.75 -42.62 17.93
N PHE A 12 -41.48 -42.92 17.67
CA PHE A 12 -40.70 -44.02 18.28
C PHE A 12 -39.44 -44.33 17.46
N ALA A 13 -38.40 -44.69 18.19
CA ALA A 13 -37.03 -44.90 17.74
C ALA A 13 -36.60 -46.37 17.93
N HIS A 14 -35.38 -46.64 17.44
CA HIS A 14 -34.47 -47.77 17.71
C HIS A 14 -34.44 -48.93 16.71
N SER A 15 -33.29 -49.06 16.03
CA SER A 15 -32.44 -50.26 16.11
C SER A 15 -31.08 -50.05 15.41
N ASN A 16 -30.02 -50.48 16.09
CA ASN A 16 -28.69 -50.89 15.59
C ASN A 16 -28.55 -52.39 16.01
N PRO A 17 -27.58 -53.26 15.60
CA PRO A 17 -26.24 -53.00 15.04
C PRO A 17 -25.69 -54.06 14.01
N ARG A 18 -24.43 -53.90 13.55
CA ARG A 18 -23.32 -54.92 13.39
C ARG A 18 -22.48 -54.81 12.09
N GLY A 19 -21.16 -55.04 12.24
CA GLY A 19 -20.21 -55.54 11.22
C GLY A 19 -19.10 -54.55 10.80
N LEU A 20 -17.92 -54.51 11.44
CA LEU A 20 -16.67 -55.29 11.21
C LEU A 20 -15.96 -55.09 9.85
N ASP A 21 -14.80 -54.42 9.95
CA ASP A 21 -13.51 -54.56 9.21
C ASP A 21 -13.48 -54.94 7.72
N THR A 22 -12.77 -54.12 6.94
CA THR A 22 -11.70 -54.63 6.06
C THR A 22 -10.73 -53.53 5.61
N ARG A 23 -9.47 -53.96 5.52
CA ARG A 23 -8.25 -53.23 5.17
C ARG A 23 -8.27 -52.83 3.69
N ASP A 24 -7.70 -51.67 3.35
CA ASP A 24 -7.14 -51.46 2.01
C ASP A 24 -5.77 -50.79 2.10
N ASN A 25 -4.77 -51.60 1.78
CA ASN A 25 -3.39 -51.20 1.55
C ASN A 25 -3.17 -51.28 0.03
N LYS A 26 -2.90 -50.16 -0.63
CA LYS A 26 -2.44 -50.15 -2.02
C LYS A 26 -1.36 -49.10 -2.22
N GLU A 27 -0.12 -49.57 -2.10
CA GLU A 27 1.07 -48.88 -2.59
C GLU A 27 1.15 -48.91 -4.13
N ARG A 28 1.97 -47.97 -4.63
CA ARG A 28 2.55 -47.78 -5.98
C ARG A 28 1.66 -46.96 -6.91
N SER A 29 2.13 -45.86 -7.50
CA SER A 29 3.45 -45.63 -8.10
C SER A 29 3.70 -44.13 -8.29
N GLY A 30 4.97 -43.76 -8.42
CA GLY A 30 5.43 -42.38 -8.33
C GLY A 30 5.02 -41.44 -9.46
N ALA A 31 5.01 -40.16 -9.11
CA ALA A 31 5.21 -39.06 -10.05
C ALA A 31 6.19 -38.08 -9.39
N ARG A 32 7.45 -38.12 -9.86
CA ARG A 32 8.43 -37.06 -9.67
C ARG A 32 8.05 -35.88 -10.57
N GLY A 33 8.16 -34.68 -10.02
CA GLY A 33 8.67 -33.51 -10.75
C GLY A 33 7.65 -32.50 -11.25
N GLY A 34 7.81 -31.24 -10.78
CA GLY A 34 7.32 -30.07 -11.49
C GLY A 34 6.99 -28.87 -10.62
N GLY A 35 7.90 -27.87 -10.55
CA GLY A 35 7.48 -26.47 -10.40
C GLY A 35 7.77 -25.71 -9.09
N GLY A 36 8.88 -25.95 -8.40
CA GLY A 36 9.25 -25.17 -7.19
C GLY A 36 9.94 -23.81 -7.43
N ALA A 37 10.22 -23.43 -8.67
CA ALA A 37 11.03 -22.24 -8.99
C ALA A 37 10.23 -20.91 -9.02
N GLY A 38 8.90 -20.98 -9.12
CA GLY A 38 8.05 -19.79 -9.29
C GLY A 38 7.76 -18.99 -8.02
N SER A 39 7.70 -19.65 -6.85
CA SER A 39 7.43 -18.99 -5.56
C SER A 39 8.68 -18.33 -4.99
N SER A 40 9.80 -19.06 -4.94
CA SER A 40 11.03 -18.59 -4.28
C SER A 40 11.61 -17.33 -4.92
N GLY A 41 11.56 -17.22 -6.26
CA GLY A 41 12.02 -16.03 -6.98
C GLY A 41 11.11 -14.82 -6.77
N LYS A 42 9.79 -15.03 -6.68
CA LYS A 42 8.83 -13.96 -6.38
C LYS A 42 9.03 -13.44 -4.96
N ASP A 43 9.16 -14.35 -4.00
CA ASP A 43 9.37 -14.02 -2.58
C ASP A 43 10.70 -13.28 -2.38
N LYS A 44 11.76 -13.67 -3.11
CA LYS A 44 13.06 -12.96 -3.11
C LYS A 44 12.91 -11.51 -3.60
N MET A 45 12.24 -11.30 -4.74
CA MET A 45 12.08 -9.96 -5.32
C MET A 45 11.17 -9.06 -4.47
N ASP A 46 10.11 -9.62 -3.88
CA ASP A 46 9.27 -8.91 -2.92
C ASP A 46 10.08 -8.51 -1.66
N ALA A 47 11.02 -9.37 -1.23
CA ALA A 47 11.95 -9.08 -0.15
C ALA A 47 12.95 -7.97 -0.46
N LEU A 48 13.51 -7.98 -1.67
CA LEU A 48 14.34 -6.89 -2.14
C LEU A 48 13.53 -5.58 -2.22
N GLY A 49 12.35 -5.58 -2.87
CA GLY A 49 11.50 -4.40 -3.01
C GLY A 49 11.09 -3.76 -1.68
N ARG A 50 10.78 -4.57 -0.65
CA ARG A 50 10.50 -4.05 0.71
C ARG A 50 11.74 -3.42 1.35
N LEU A 51 12.93 -3.99 1.14
CA LEU A 51 14.17 -3.39 1.62
C LEU A 51 14.49 -2.08 0.88
N LEU A 52 14.37 -2.05 -0.45
CA LEU A 52 14.56 -0.86 -1.28
C LEU A 52 13.62 0.28 -0.83
N THR A 53 12.34 -0.02 -0.60
CA THR A 53 11.37 0.95 -0.07
C THR A 53 11.87 1.57 1.24
N ARG A 54 12.40 0.77 2.16
CA ARG A 54 12.88 1.23 3.46
C ARG A 54 14.12 2.12 3.31
N ILE A 55 15.09 1.70 2.50
CA ILE A 55 16.33 2.45 2.26
C ILE A 55 16.00 3.80 1.64
N LEU A 56 15.30 3.78 0.50
CA LEU A 56 15.06 4.97 -0.34
C LEU A 56 14.15 5.99 0.34
N ARG A 57 13.21 5.56 1.20
CA ARG A 57 12.29 6.50 1.86
C ARG A 57 12.80 7.03 3.19
N HIS A 58 13.60 6.24 3.92
CA HIS A 58 13.80 6.47 5.35
C HIS A 58 15.26 6.48 5.78
N MET A 59 16.14 5.69 5.16
CA MET A 59 17.46 5.39 5.73
C MET A 59 18.63 5.99 4.96
N ALA A 60 18.40 6.68 3.84
CA ALA A 60 19.50 7.17 2.98
C ALA A 60 20.55 7.96 3.77
N SER A 61 20.13 8.91 4.61
CA SER A 61 21.04 9.70 5.46
C SER A 61 21.75 8.85 6.52
N GLU A 62 21.05 7.93 7.19
CA GLU A 62 21.62 7.04 8.21
C GLU A 62 22.69 6.10 7.63
N LEU A 63 22.54 5.75 6.35
CA LEU A 63 23.41 4.83 5.63
C LEU A 63 24.53 5.55 4.88
N ASN A 64 24.65 6.88 5.02
CA ASN A 64 25.56 7.74 4.25
C ASN A 64 25.46 7.50 2.73
N LEU A 65 24.25 7.19 2.26
CA LEU A 65 23.98 6.98 0.84
C LEU A 65 23.81 8.34 0.17
N ASN A 66 24.60 8.62 -0.86
CA ASN A 66 24.54 9.89 -1.58
C ASN A 66 23.24 9.98 -2.40
N MET A 67 22.24 10.66 -1.84
CA MET A 67 20.92 10.86 -2.42
C MET A 67 20.80 12.28 -2.98
N ARG A 68 20.39 12.38 -4.24
CA ARG A 68 20.03 13.64 -4.89
C ARG A 68 18.76 14.23 -4.27
N ASN A 69 18.53 15.52 -4.48
CA ASN A 69 17.32 16.20 -4.02
C ASN A 69 16.02 15.68 -4.67
N ASP A 70 16.10 15.06 -5.84
CA ASP A 70 15.00 14.35 -6.50
C ASP A 70 14.85 12.87 -6.07
N GLY A 71 15.60 12.45 -5.05
CA GLY A 71 15.53 11.14 -4.43
C GLY A 71 16.35 10.04 -5.11
N TYR A 72 17.03 10.32 -6.22
CA TYR A 72 17.85 9.33 -6.90
C TYR A 72 19.16 9.01 -6.16
N VAL A 73 19.50 7.73 -6.14
CA VAL A 73 20.79 7.19 -5.67
C VAL A 73 21.35 6.24 -6.73
N LYS A 74 22.67 6.10 -6.80
CA LYS A 74 23.31 5.11 -7.66
C LYS A 74 23.00 3.70 -7.17
N VAL A 75 22.52 2.83 -8.06
CA VAL A 75 22.20 1.42 -7.72
C VAL A 75 23.45 0.69 -7.22
N GLN A 76 24.61 0.97 -7.81
CA GLN A 76 25.87 0.36 -7.39
C GLN A 76 26.25 0.70 -5.95
N ASP A 77 26.00 1.93 -5.50
CA ASP A 77 26.30 2.32 -4.12
C ASP A 77 25.29 1.75 -3.13
N LEU A 78 24.02 1.67 -3.54
CA LEU A 78 22.98 1.00 -2.76
C LEU A 78 23.33 -0.48 -2.53
N LEU A 79 23.80 -1.20 -3.54
CA LEU A 79 24.13 -2.62 -3.44
C LEU A 79 25.34 -2.90 -2.52
N LYS A 80 26.19 -1.90 -2.24
CA LYS A 80 27.33 -2.02 -1.31
C LYS A 80 26.93 -1.92 0.17
N LEU A 81 25.67 -1.61 0.47
CA LEU A 81 25.20 -1.48 1.86
C LEU A 81 25.16 -2.85 2.57
N ASN A 82 25.57 -2.87 3.85
CA ASN A 82 25.57 -4.09 4.67
C ASN A 82 24.20 -4.33 5.34
N LEU A 83 23.17 -4.53 4.52
CA LEU A 83 21.81 -4.80 4.97
C LEU A 83 21.34 -6.17 4.49
N LYS A 84 20.31 -6.69 5.14
CA LYS A 84 19.61 -7.91 4.72
C LYS A 84 18.15 -7.62 4.44
N THR A 85 17.58 -8.36 3.50
CA THR A 85 16.14 -8.39 3.28
C THR A 85 15.45 -9.07 4.47
N PHE A 86 14.12 -8.99 4.56
CA PHE A 86 13.38 -9.69 5.60
C PHE A 86 13.46 -11.23 5.47
N ALA A 87 13.83 -11.72 4.29
CA ALA A 87 14.12 -13.14 4.03
C ALA A 87 15.57 -13.51 4.39
N ASN A 88 16.28 -12.66 5.14
CA ASN A 88 17.67 -12.85 5.59
C ASN A 88 18.70 -12.97 4.44
N VAL A 89 18.37 -12.46 3.24
CA VAL A 89 19.29 -12.43 2.10
C VAL A 89 20.11 -11.14 2.13
N PRO A 90 21.45 -11.19 2.08
CA PRO A 90 22.28 -9.98 2.00
C PRO A 90 21.95 -9.12 0.78
N LEU A 91 21.89 -7.79 0.95
CA LEU A 91 21.66 -6.87 -0.17
C LEU A 91 22.77 -6.99 -1.23
N LYS A 92 24.03 -7.11 -0.78
CA LYS A 92 25.22 -7.32 -1.62
C LYS A 92 25.18 -8.55 -2.52
N SER A 93 24.31 -9.53 -2.26
CA SER A 93 24.17 -10.71 -3.13
C SER A 93 23.19 -10.49 -4.29
N HIS A 94 22.60 -9.30 -4.41
CA HIS A 94 21.70 -8.95 -5.52
C HIS A 94 22.46 -8.23 -6.63
N THR A 95 22.03 -8.44 -7.86
CA THR A 95 22.59 -7.77 -9.04
C THR A 95 21.80 -6.52 -9.42
N VAL A 96 22.31 -5.76 -10.38
CA VAL A 96 21.54 -4.67 -11.03
C VAL A 96 20.26 -5.21 -11.66
N ASP A 97 20.31 -6.39 -12.27
CA ASP A 97 19.13 -7.01 -12.89
C ASP A 97 18.09 -7.45 -11.85
N ASP A 98 18.52 -7.93 -10.67
CA ASP A 98 17.61 -8.19 -9.55
C ASP A 98 16.87 -6.90 -9.13
N VAL A 99 17.57 -5.74 -9.15
CA VAL A 99 16.94 -4.44 -8.85
C VAL A 99 15.95 -4.04 -9.96
N LYS A 100 16.35 -4.14 -11.23
CA LYS A 100 15.45 -3.88 -12.38
C LYS A 100 14.20 -4.77 -12.31
N GLU A 101 14.37 -6.04 -11.97
CA GLU A 101 13.28 -7.00 -11.85
C GLU A 101 12.37 -6.72 -10.64
N ALA A 102 12.93 -6.32 -9.49
CA ALA A 102 12.15 -5.91 -8.33
C ALA A 102 11.32 -4.65 -8.61
N VAL A 103 11.87 -3.69 -9.37
CA VAL A 103 11.12 -2.51 -9.83
C VAL A 103 10.01 -2.92 -10.80
N ARG A 104 10.32 -3.77 -11.78
CA ARG A 104 9.35 -4.24 -12.78
C ARG A 104 8.18 -5.02 -12.15
N LYS A 105 8.45 -5.80 -11.11
CA LYS A 105 7.44 -6.58 -10.37
C LYS A 105 6.66 -5.79 -9.32
N ASP A 106 7.05 -4.54 -9.04
CA ASP A 106 6.36 -3.74 -8.04
C ASP A 106 5.00 -3.26 -8.54
N ASN A 107 3.95 -3.97 -8.14
CA ASN A 107 2.56 -3.66 -8.48
C ASN A 107 2.11 -2.24 -8.07
N LYS A 108 2.84 -1.56 -7.17
CA LYS A 108 2.52 -0.20 -6.73
C LYS A 108 3.34 0.88 -7.44
N GLN A 109 4.26 0.49 -8.33
CA GLN A 109 5.17 1.38 -9.05
C GLN A 109 5.83 2.40 -8.11
N ARG A 110 6.38 1.93 -6.98
CA ARG A 110 6.99 2.77 -5.95
C ARG A 110 8.32 3.35 -6.38
N PHE A 111 8.93 2.86 -7.45
CA PHE A 111 10.28 3.20 -7.84
C PHE A 111 10.33 3.80 -9.23
N GLY A 112 11.28 4.72 -9.42
CA GLY A 112 11.71 5.21 -10.71
C GLY A 112 13.14 4.78 -10.96
N LEU A 113 13.46 4.43 -12.21
CA LEU A 113 14.82 4.15 -12.67
C LEU A 113 15.24 5.24 -13.66
N LEU A 114 16.51 5.61 -13.63
CA LEU A 114 17.11 6.58 -14.53
C LEU A 114 18.50 6.07 -14.93
N GLU A 115 18.81 6.08 -16.22
CA GLU A 115 20.18 5.88 -16.70
C GLU A 115 20.78 7.23 -17.08
N GLU A 116 21.89 7.60 -16.45
CA GLU A 116 22.56 8.89 -16.62
C GLU A 116 24.07 8.64 -16.59
N ASN A 117 24.82 9.13 -17.60
CA ASN A 117 26.28 8.97 -17.71
C ASN A 117 26.77 7.51 -17.61
N GLY A 118 25.97 6.54 -18.11
CA GLY A 118 26.30 5.11 -18.05
C GLY A 118 26.07 4.46 -16.67
N GLU A 119 25.49 5.19 -15.71
CA GLU A 119 25.14 4.67 -14.40
C GLU A 119 23.62 4.53 -14.27
N LEU A 120 23.18 3.45 -13.60
CA LEU A 120 21.78 3.26 -13.22
C LEU A 120 21.52 3.86 -11.84
N LEU A 121 20.52 4.74 -11.78
CA LEU A 121 20.00 5.33 -10.56
C LEU A 121 18.59 4.79 -10.26
N ILE A 122 18.25 4.78 -8.97
CA ILE A 122 16.93 4.41 -8.46
C ILE A 122 16.45 5.43 -7.43
N ARG A 123 15.14 5.70 -7.40
CA ARG A 123 14.48 6.48 -6.35
C ARG A 123 13.19 5.82 -5.89
N ALA A 124 12.61 6.29 -4.79
CA ALA A 124 11.20 6.07 -4.52
C ALA A 124 10.37 7.24 -5.08
N ASN A 125 9.18 6.97 -5.62
CA ASN A 125 8.32 7.99 -6.25
C ASN A 125 7.59 8.86 -5.22
N GLN A 126 7.49 8.41 -3.97
CA GLN A 126 6.86 9.11 -2.85
C GLN A 126 7.17 8.43 -1.52
N GLY A 127 6.70 9.05 -0.42
CA GLY A 127 6.66 8.43 0.91
C GLY A 127 7.92 8.63 1.74
N HIS A 128 8.75 9.59 1.35
CA HIS A 128 9.99 9.96 2.04
C HIS A 128 9.71 10.52 3.44
N THR A 129 10.67 10.28 4.34
CA THR A 129 10.81 10.94 5.64
C THR A 129 12.13 11.71 5.72
N VAL A 130 13.05 11.48 4.77
CA VAL A 130 14.36 12.13 4.68
C VAL A 130 14.20 13.54 4.09
N LYS A 131 14.77 14.55 4.75
CA LYS A 131 14.61 15.97 4.36
C LYS A 131 15.47 16.40 3.17
N ILE A 132 16.43 15.57 2.76
CA ILE A 132 17.26 15.85 1.57
C ILE A 132 16.43 15.85 0.28
N VAL A 133 15.32 15.13 0.26
CA VAL A 133 14.42 15.08 -0.89
C VAL A 133 13.54 16.32 -0.88
N GLU A 134 13.67 17.13 -1.92
CA GLU A 134 12.90 18.35 -2.13
C GLU A 134 11.61 18.00 -2.88
N THR A 135 10.47 18.41 -2.32
CA THR A 135 9.13 18.15 -2.87
C THR A 135 9.01 18.54 -4.34
N GLU A 136 9.47 19.74 -4.71
CA GLU A 136 9.34 20.30 -6.06
C GLU A 136 10.31 19.66 -7.08
N SER A 137 11.39 19.04 -6.60
CA SER A 137 12.36 18.30 -7.44
C SER A 137 11.89 16.87 -7.76
N LEU A 138 11.01 16.30 -6.94
CA LEU A 138 10.48 14.94 -7.09
C LEU A 138 9.06 14.90 -7.70
N LEU A 139 8.21 15.87 -7.39
CA LEU A 139 6.77 15.81 -7.66
C LEU A 139 6.31 16.92 -8.58
N LYS A 140 5.29 16.64 -9.40
CA LYS A 140 4.67 17.63 -10.28
C LYS A 140 3.59 18.41 -9.50
N PRO A 141 3.55 19.75 -9.54
CA PRO A 141 2.48 20.52 -8.91
C PRO A 141 1.13 20.26 -9.60
N ILE A 142 0.07 20.29 -8.80
CA ILE A 142 -1.33 20.32 -9.26
C ILE A 142 -1.80 21.77 -9.16
N LEU A 143 -2.25 22.35 -10.27
CA LEU A 143 -2.60 23.76 -10.37
C LEU A 143 -4.11 23.99 -10.54
N SER A 144 -4.85 22.96 -10.92
CA SER A 144 -6.33 22.99 -10.97
C SER A 144 -6.94 21.75 -10.33
N ALA A 145 -8.10 21.92 -9.69
CA ALA A 145 -8.92 20.81 -9.19
C ALA A 145 -9.37 19.86 -10.31
N ASP A 146 -9.46 20.35 -11.55
CA ASP A 146 -9.88 19.54 -12.70
C ASP A 146 -8.83 18.49 -13.11
N GLU A 147 -7.56 18.66 -12.67
CA GLU A 147 -6.50 17.66 -12.90
C GLU A 147 -6.68 16.41 -12.01
N VAL A 148 -7.41 16.54 -10.90
CA VAL A 148 -7.58 15.50 -9.87
C VAL A 148 -9.02 15.50 -9.33
N PRO A 149 -10.01 15.06 -10.15
CA PRO A 149 -11.42 15.07 -9.77
C PRO A 149 -11.74 14.21 -8.55
N VAL A 150 -10.86 13.26 -8.20
CA VAL A 150 -10.93 12.48 -6.98
C VAL A 150 -9.62 12.64 -6.22
N CYS A 151 -9.71 13.04 -4.96
CA CYS A 151 -8.58 13.11 -4.04
C CYS A 151 -9.01 12.56 -2.68
N VAL A 152 -8.70 11.29 -2.43
CA VAL A 152 -9.28 10.54 -1.31
C VAL A 152 -8.21 9.88 -0.44
N HIS A 153 -8.34 10.03 0.87
CA HIS A 153 -7.52 9.38 1.88
C HIS A 153 -8.27 8.19 2.48
N GLY A 154 -7.68 7.01 2.42
CA GLY A 154 -8.21 5.83 3.09
C GLY A 154 -7.59 5.66 4.48
N THR A 155 -8.43 5.50 5.50
CA THR A 155 -8.01 5.32 6.88
C THR A 155 -8.88 4.27 7.58
N TYR A 156 -8.64 4.09 8.89
CA TYR A 156 -9.41 3.20 9.74
C TYR A 156 -10.29 4.02 10.69
N LYS A 157 -11.50 3.52 11.01
CA LYS A 157 -12.47 4.17 11.90
C LYS A 157 -11.88 4.62 13.24
N LYS A 158 -10.96 3.84 13.81
CA LYS A 158 -10.25 4.17 15.06
C LYS A 158 -9.43 5.48 15.00
N ASN A 159 -9.10 5.96 13.81
CA ASN A 159 -8.34 7.20 13.62
C ASN A 159 -9.26 8.42 13.46
N LEU A 160 -10.58 8.23 13.29
CA LEU A 160 -11.49 9.29 12.88
C LEU A 160 -11.57 10.41 13.92
N GLU A 161 -11.68 10.08 15.20
CA GLU A 161 -11.70 11.06 16.30
C GLU A 161 -10.49 11.99 16.25
N SER A 162 -9.28 11.42 16.17
CA SER A 162 -8.04 12.21 16.06
C SER A 162 -7.97 13.06 14.79
N ILE A 163 -8.52 12.57 13.67
CA ILE A 163 -8.56 13.31 12.41
C ILE A 163 -9.55 14.49 12.48
N LEU A 164 -10.70 14.32 13.14
CA LEU A 164 -11.67 15.38 13.35
C LEU A 164 -11.16 16.43 14.34
N GLU A 165 -10.33 16.03 15.30
CA GLU A 165 -9.75 16.98 16.27
C GLU A 165 -8.53 17.73 15.69
N HIS A 166 -7.71 17.08 14.88
CA HIS A 166 -6.39 17.63 14.50
C HIS A 166 -6.11 17.65 12.99
N GLY A 167 -7.06 17.27 12.16
CA GLY A 167 -6.87 17.11 10.72
C GLY A 167 -6.05 15.87 10.33
N LEU A 168 -5.85 15.69 9.02
CA LEU A 168 -5.01 14.61 8.50
C LEU A 168 -3.54 15.03 8.58
N LYS A 169 -2.78 14.45 9.52
CA LYS A 169 -1.35 14.74 9.70
C LYS A 169 -0.48 13.90 8.76
N ARG A 170 0.61 14.48 8.26
CA ARG A 170 1.67 13.76 7.52
C ARG A 170 2.45 12.76 8.39
N MET A 171 2.27 12.83 9.71
CA MET A 171 3.01 12.05 10.71
C MET A 171 4.52 12.26 10.53
N LYS A 172 5.31 11.18 10.47
CA LYS A 172 6.77 11.27 10.24
C LYS A 172 7.14 11.55 8.77
N ARG A 173 6.22 11.40 7.82
CA ARG A 173 6.48 11.61 6.38
C ARG A 173 6.52 13.09 6.04
N LEU A 174 7.03 13.41 4.86
CA LEU A 174 7.00 14.77 4.33
C LEU A 174 5.59 15.20 3.88
N HIS A 175 4.73 14.24 3.50
CA HIS A 175 3.41 14.55 2.93
C HIS A 175 2.29 13.70 3.52
N VAL A 176 1.08 14.27 3.60
CA VAL A 176 -0.18 13.54 3.61
C VAL A 176 -0.38 12.92 2.23
N HIS A 177 -0.86 11.69 2.17
CA HIS A 177 -1.03 10.93 0.93
C HIS A 177 -2.52 10.74 0.64
N PHE A 178 -2.89 10.97 -0.60
CA PHE A 178 -4.21 10.75 -1.16
C PHE A 178 -4.09 9.90 -2.43
N SER A 179 -5.18 9.21 -2.76
CA SER A 179 -5.36 8.47 -3.99
C SER A 179 -6.18 9.30 -4.98
N CYS A 180 -5.92 9.13 -6.28
CA CYS A 180 -6.70 9.70 -7.36
C CYS A 180 -7.98 8.90 -7.70
N GLY A 181 -8.35 7.93 -6.86
CA GLY A 181 -9.50 7.04 -7.05
C GLY A 181 -9.82 6.22 -5.79
N LEU A 182 -10.87 5.40 -5.87
CA LEU A 182 -11.38 4.53 -4.80
C LEU A 182 -10.64 3.18 -4.74
N PRO A 183 -10.70 2.44 -3.60
CA PRO A 183 -9.98 1.16 -3.44
C PRO A 183 -10.25 0.08 -4.50
N THR A 184 -11.44 0.10 -5.13
CA THR A 184 -11.84 -0.86 -6.16
C THR A 184 -11.54 -0.39 -7.57
N ASP A 185 -11.12 0.86 -7.76
CA ASP A 185 -10.77 1.38 -9.07
C ASP A 185 -9.46 0.71 -9.47
N GLY A 186 -9.46 -0.01 -10.60
CA GLY A 186 -8.28 -0.76 -11.07
C GLY A 186 -7.04 0.11 -11.28
N GLU A 187 -7.23 1.42 -11.40
CA GLU A 187 -6.19 2.44 -11.56
C GLU A 187 -5.51 2.83 -10.24
N VAL A 188 -6.11 2.51 -9.09
CA VAL A 188 -5.56 2.85 -7.75
C VAL A 188 -4.56 1.79 -7.31
N ILE A 189 -3.35 1.92 -7.82
CA ILE A 189 -2.24 1.01 -7.52
C ILE A 189 -1.46 1.43 -6.25
N SER A 190 -1.60 2.67 -5.81
CA SER A 190 -0.81 3.29 -4.74
C SER A 190 -1.61 4.32 -3.95
N GLY A 191 -1.01 4.93 -2.92
CA GLY A 191 -1.66 5.98 -2.11
C GLY A 191 -2.67 5.49 -1.06
N MET A 192 -3.25 4.29 -1.23
CA MET A 192 -4.21 3.71 -0.29
C MET A 192 -3.89 2.26 0.11
N ARG A 193 -4.33 1.85 1.30
CA ARG A 193 -4.32 0.43 1.71
C ARG A 193 -5.63 -0.24 1.29
N ARG A 194 -5.60 -1.55 1.07
CA ARG A 194 -6.77 -2.32 0.61
C ARG A 194 -7.80 -2.58 1.72
N ASP A 195 -7.36 -2.56 2.97
CA ASP A 195 -8.13 -2.91 4.17
C ASP A 195 -8.67 -1.68 4.92
N VAL A 196 -8.68 -0.50 4.28
CA VAL A 196 -9.29 0.70 4.85
C VAL A 196 -10.80 0.51 5.01
N ASN A 197 -11.39 1.16 6.01
CA ASN A 197 -12.83 1.12 6.25
C ASN A 197 -13.47 2.50 6.40
N VAL A 198 -12.69 3.56 6.15
CA VAL A 198 -13.13 4.95 6.06
C VAL A 198 -12.43 5.62 4.88
N LEU A 199 -13.19 6.36 4.09
CA LEU A 199 -12.69 7.25 3.04
C LEU A 199 -12.95 8.70 3.42
N ILE A 200 -11.94 9.55 3.24
CA ILE A 200 -11.99 10.98 3.51
C ILE A 200 -11.63 11.71 2.21
N PHE A 201 -12.56 12.51 1.69
CA PHE A 201 -12.38 13.24 0.44
C PHE A 201 -11.89 14.65 0.72
N LEU A 202 -10.88 15.08 -0.02
CA LEU A 202 -10.34 16.43 0.03
C LEU A 202 -11.14 17.35 -0.89
N ASP A 203 -11.54 18.51 -0.40
CA ASP A 203 -11.99 19.63 -1.23
C ASP A 203 -10.76 20.29 -1.87
N VAL A 204 -10.35 19.77 -3.04
CA VAL A 204 -9.15 20.21 -3.74
C VAL A 204 -9.25 21.68 -4.15
N ARG A 205 -10.44 22.11 -4.63
CA ARG A 205 -10.66 23.49 -5.08
C ARG A 205 -10.42 24.46 -3.94
N LYS A 206 -11.11 24.25 -2.81
CA LYS A 206 -10.96 25.09 -1.62
C LYS A 206 -9.54 25.04 -1.06
N ALA A 207 -8.90 23.87 -1.06
CA ALA A 207 -7.54 23.72 -0.59
C ALA A 207 -6.55 24.56 -1.44
N LEU A 208 -6.64 24.50 -2.77
CA LEU A 208 -5.80 25.28 -3.68
C LEU A 208 -6.07 26.78 -3.55
N GLU A 209 -7.34 27.19 -3.48
CA GLU A 209 -7.75 28.60 -3.30
C GLU A 209 -7.20 29.20 -1.99
N ASP A 210 -7.19 28.43 -0.90
CA ASP A 210 -6.59 28.81 0.38
C ASP A 210 -5.05 28.66 0.41
N GLY A 211 -4.41 28.31 -0.71
CA GLY A 211 -2.95 28.27 -0.86
C GLY A 211 -2.28 26.95 -0.46
N MET A 212 -3.03 25.86 -0.26
CA MET A 212 -2.45 24.54 0.01
C MET A 212 -1.74 24.03 -1.24
N LYS A 213 -0.43 23.79 -1.15
CA LYS A 213 0.32 23.16 -2.25
C LYS A 213 -0.04 21.68 -2.37
N LEU A 214 -0.47 21.27 -3.56
CA LEU A 214 -0.75 19.89 -3.92
C LEU A 214 0.15 19.44 -5.06
N TYR A 215 0.53 18.17 -5.03
CA TYR A 215 1.41 17.56 -6.01
C TYR A 215 0.93 16.17 -6.38
N ILE A 216 1.39 15.67 -7.52
CA ILE A 216 1.20 14.29 -7.96
C ILE A 216 2.55 13.62 -8.20
N SER A 217 2.72 12.42 -7.68
CA SER A 217 3.88 11.57 -7.96
C SER A 217 3.78 10.87 -9.30
N GLU A 218 4.90 10.32 -9.77
CA GLU A 218 4.98 9.50 -10.97
C GLU A 218 4.02 8.30 -10.94
N ASN A 219 3.79 7.70 -9.76
CA ASN A 219 2.79 6.65 -9.55
C ASN A 219 1.43 7.16 -9.07
N ARG A 220 1.05 8.37 -9.49
CA ARG A 220 -0.30 8.94 -9.37
C ARG A 220 -0.82 9.12 -7.93
N VAL A 221 0.07 9.20 -6.95
CA VAL A 221 -0.30 9.53 -5.56
C VAL A 221 -0.35 11.05 -5.42
N ILE A 222 -1.46 11.55 -4.89
CA ILE A 222 -1.62 12.98 -4.60
C ILE A 222 -1.04 13.26 -3.22
N LEU A 223 -0.24 14.32 -3.10
CA LEU A 223 0.62 14.60 -1.97
C LEU A 223 0.51 16.08 -1.57
N THR A 224 0.46 16.35 -0.27
CA THR A 224 0.57 17.71 0.27
C THR A 224 1.32 17.68 1.59
N GLU A 225 2.11 18.72 1.84
CA GLU A 225 2.69 18.95 3.16
C GLU A 225 1.61 19.38 4.17
N GLY A 226 0.47 19.86 3.69
CA GLY A 226 -0.57 20.50 4.47
C GLY A 226 -0.15 21.90 4.96
N PHE A 227 -0.95 22.47 5.83
CA PHE A 227 -0.56 23.63 6.64
C PHE A 227 0.11 23.11 7.92
N ASP A 228 1.36 23.47 8.15
CA ASP A 228 2.16 23.03 9.31
C ASP A 228 2.16 21.51 9.53
N GLY A 229 2.11 20.73 8.44
CA GLY A 229 2.13 19.26 8.49
C GLY A 229 0.77 18.58 8.59
N ALA A 230 -0.34 19.33 8.49
CA ALA A 230 -1.69 18.77 8.56
C ALA A 230 -2.60 19.34 7.46
N VAL A 231 -3.58 18.55 7.04
CA VAL A 231 -4.75 19.03 6.27
C VAL A 231 -5.89 19.28 7.27
N PRO A 232 -6.24 20.54 7.56
CA PRO A 232 -7.34 20.88 8.46
C PRO A 232 -8.69 20.30 8.04
N VAL A 233 -9.55 20.05 9.02
CA VAL A 233 -10.89 19.46 8.81
C VAL A 233 -11.77 20.30 7.89
N LYS A 234 -11.59 21.63 7.85
CA LYS A 234 -12.35 22.53 6.98
C LYS A 234 -12.16 22.27 5.47
N TYR A 235 -11.16 21.45 5.09
CA TYR A 235 -10.92 21.01 3.71
C TYR A 235 -11.40 19.58 3.45
N LEU A 236 -11.96 18.88 4.43
CA LEU A 236 -12.54 17.55 4.22
C LEU A 236 -13.95 17.73 3.68
N GLN A 237 -14.14 17.40 2.40
CA GLN A 237 -15.41 17.58 1.71
C GLN A 237 -16.48 16.61 2.24
N LYS A 238 -16.08 15.35 2.48
CA LYS A 238 -16.97 14.31 3.01
C LYS A 238 -16.17 13.13 3.58
N ILE A 239 -16.81 12.42 4.49
CA ILE A 239 -16.29 11.18 5.10
C ILE A 239 -17.34 10.09 4.93
N GLU A 240 -16.91 8.93 4.46
CA GLU A 240 -17.79 7.78 4.21
C GLU A 240 -17.15 6.50 4.77
N SER A 241 -17.97 5.57 5.23
CA SER A 241 -17.51 4.20 5.52
C SER A 241 -17.20 3.45 4.22
N TRP A 242 -16.36 2.42 4.34
CA TRP A 242 -16.01 1.55 3.22
C TRP A 242 -16.12 0.08 3.64
N PRO A 243 -16.72 -0.82 2.82
CA PRO A 243 -17.19 -0.59 1.44
C PRO A 243 -18.64 -0.13 1.29
N ASP A 244 -19.41 0.03 2.37
CA ASP A 244 -20.86 0.31 2.32
C ASP A 244 -21.22 1.78 2.04
N ARG A 245 -20.23 2.68 1.95
CA ARG A 245 -20.38 4.09 1.50
C ARG A 245 -21.37 4.92 2.32
N LYS A 246 -21.60 4.58 3.60
CA LYS A 246 -22.48 5.36 4.46
C LYS A 246 -21.78 6.66 4.87
N PRO A 247 -22.44 7.82 4.78
CA PRO A 247 -21.89 9.06 5.31
C PRO A 247 -21.55 8.91 6.80
N LEU A 248 -20.40 9.44 7.18
CA LEU A 248 -19.97 9.59 8.58
C LEU A 248 -19.95 11.08 8.92
N SER A 249 -20.31 11.42 10.16
CA SER A 249 -20.37 12.80 10.62
C SER A 249 -18.97 13.45 10.63
N LEU A 250 -18.91 14.66 10.07
CA LEU A 250 -17.82 15.64 10.26
C LEU A 250 -18.04 16.41 11.56
#